data_AF-X0XJP2-F1
#
_entry.id   AF-X0XJP2-F1
#
_cell.length_a   1.000
_cell.length_b   1.000
_cell.length_c   1.000
_cell.angle_alpha   90.00
_cell.angle_beta   90.00
_cell.angle_gamma   90.00
#
_symmetry.space_group_name_H-M   'P 1'
#
loop_
_entity.id
_entity.type
_entity.pdbx_description
1 polymer ?
#
loop_
_entity_poly.entity_id
_entity_poly.type
_entity_poly.pdbx_seq_one_letter_code
_entity_poly.pdbx_strand_id
1 'polypeptide(L)'
;AIKSLFGDYAYQLPISSTKSMIGHLLGASGAVEGIACVKTITDGIIHATINYEVPDPDCDLDYVPNVARRKEVKAVLSNSFGFGGQNACLVFKKFEE
;
A
#
# COMPACT_ATOMS: atom_id res chain seq x y z
N ALA A 1 7.11 -10.37 5.93
CA ALA A 1 7.69 -9.06 5.57
C ALA A 1 7.11 -7.94 6.45
N ILE A 2 5.84 -7.56 6.28
CA ILE A 2 5.24 -6.42 7.02
C ILE A 2 5.24 -6.68 8.55
N LYS A 3 4.64 -7.79 9.01
CA LYS A 3 4.66 -8.18 10.44
C LYS A 3 6.09 -8.32 10.99
N SER A 4 7.00 -8.89 10.21
CA SER A 4 8.41 -9.05 10.60
C SER A 4 9.13 -7.72 10.80
N LEU A 5 8.82 -6.70 9.99
CA LEU A 5 9.43 -5.38 10.06
C LEU A 5 8.81 -4.50 11.15
N PHE A 6 7.49 -4.50 11.25
CA PHE A 6 6.74 -3.58 12.12
C PHE A 6 6.27 -4.19 13.45
N GLY A 7 6.41 -5.51 13.64
CA GLY A 7 5.90 -6.20 14.83
C GLY A 7 4.41 -5.93 15.05
N ASP A 8 4.03 -5.68 16.30
CA ASP A 8 2.64 -5.37 16.70
C ASP A 8 2.11 -4.10 16.04
N TYR A 9 2.98 -3.17 15.64
CA TYR A 9 2.57 -1.96 14.94
C TYR A 9 1.99 -2.25 13.56
N ALA A 10 2.26 -3.43 12.97
CA ALA A 10 1.69 -3.84 11.68
C ALA A 10 0.16 -3.81 11.67
N TYR A 11 -0.50 -4.11 12.80
CA TYR A 11 -1.95 -4.13 12.92
C TYR A 11 -2.58 -2.73 13.00
N GLN A 12 -1.77 -1.68 13.13
CA GLN A 12 -2.21 -0.28 13.13
C GLN A 12 -1.98 0.40 11.78
N LEU A 13 -1.29 -0.26 10.86
CA LEU A 13 -0.95 0.27 9.54
C LEU A 13 -2.06 -0.04 8.53
N PRO A 14 -2.65 0.98 7.88
CA PRO A 14 -3.47 0.74 6.71
C PRO A 14 -2.58 0.30 5.54
N ILE A 15 -2.94 -0.81 4.92
CA ILE A 15 -2.25 -1.41 3.77
C ILE A 15 -3.27 -1.47 2.63
N SER A 16 -2.87 -1.15 1.39
CA SER A 16 -3.77 -1.23 0.24
C SER A 16 -3.04 -1.74 -0.99
N SER A 17 -3.74 -2.46 -1.86
CA SER A 17 -3.22 -2.89 -3.16
C SER A 17 -4.01 -2.25 -4.31
N THR A 18 -3.43 -1.26 -4.97
CA THR A 18 -4.04 -0.62 -6.15
C THR A 18 -4.11 -1.56 -7.35
N LYS A 19 -3.30 -2.63 -7.37
CA LYS A 19 -3.40 -3.73 -8.35
C LYS A 19 -4.78 -4.39 -8.36
N SER A 20 -5.54 -4.30 -7.26
CA SER A 20 -6.95 -4.76 -7.24
C SER A 20 -7.83 -4.04 -8.27
N MET A 21 -7.51 -2.80 -8.62
CA MET A 21 -8.28 -1.96 -9.55
C MET A 21 -7.71 -1.96 -10.96
N ILE A 22 -6.38 -1.90 -11.10
CA ILE A 22 -5.71 -1.69 -12.40
C ILE A 22 -4.92 -2.91 -12.88
N GLY A 23 -4.95 -4.01 -12.12
CA GLY A 23 -4.14 -5.20 -12.40
C GLY A 23 -2.65 -5.01 -12.14
N HIS A 24 -1.86 -6.02 -12.49
CA HIS A 24 -0.41 -6.00 -12.35
C HIS A 24 0.25 -5.52 -13.65
N LEU A 25 0.75 -4.29 -13.64
CA LEU A 25 1.39 -3.63 -14.80
C LEU A 25 2.86 -4.04 -15.01
N LEU A 26 3.29 -5.18 -14.48
CA LEU A 26 4.68 -5.67 -14.49
C LEU A 26 5.66 -4.56 -14.07
N GLY A 27 6.67 -4.26 -14.87
CA GLY A 27 7.70 -3.25 -14.60
C GLY A 27 7.15 -1.83 -14.37
N ALA A 28 5.97 -1.50 -14.89
CA ALA A 28 5.35 -0.19 -14.67
C ALA A 28 4.63 -0.07 -13.31
N SER A 29 4.42 -1.18 -12.59
CA SER A 29 3.65 -1.18 -11.33
C SER A 29 4.26 -0.25 -10.30
N GLY A 30 5.58 -0.30 -10.09
CA GLY A 30 6.26 0.52 -9.10
C GLY A 30 6.13 2.03 -9.35
N ALA A 31 6.12 2.45 -10.62
CA ALA A 31 5.94 3.86 -10.99
C ALA A 31 4.50 4.34 -10.72
N VAL A 32 3.50 3.56 -11.14
CA VAL A 32 2.07 3.90 -10.92
C VAL A 32 1.72 3.87 -9.43
N GLU A 33 2.27 2.91 -8.68
CA GLU A 33 2.12 2.83 -7.22
C GLU A 33 2.81 3.99 -6.51
N GLY A 34 3.96 4.44 -7.00
CA GLY A 34 4.64 5.65 -6.53
C GLY A 34 3.75 6.89 -6.69
N ILE A 35 3.10 7.06 -7.85
CA ILE A 35 2.14 8.15 -8.08
C ILE A 35 0.97 8.05 -7.10
N ALA A 36 0.37 6.86 -6.94
CA ALA A 36 -0.74 6.64 -6.00
C ALA A 36 -0.34 6.93 -4.53
N CYS A 37 0.90 6.60 -4.16
CA CYS A 37 1.48 6.90 -2.85
C CYS A 37 1.60 8.41 -2.62
N VAL A 38 2.16 9.16 -3.58
CA VAL A 38 2.23 10.62 -3.50
C VAL A 38 0.84 11.24 -3.43
N LYS A 39 -0.10 10.78 -4.25
CA LYS A 39 -1.51 11.22 -4.23
C LYS A 39 -2.20 10.92 -2.89
N THR A 40 -1.87 9.80 -2.25
CA THR A 40 -2.36 9.48 -0.90
C THR A 40 -1.92 10.53 0.12
N ILE A 41 -0.66 10.96 0.06
CA ILE A 41 -0.11 12.01 0.94
C ILE A 41 -0.78 13.37 0.65
N THR A 42 -0.91 13.75 -0.63
CA THR A 42 -1.42 15.09 -1.00
C THR A 42 -2.92 15.24 -0.78
N ASP A 43 -3.68 14.18 -1.03
CA ASP A 43 -5.16 14.24 -1.04
C ASP A 43 -5.77 13.74 0.28
N GLY A 44 -4.97 13.04 1.10
CA GLY A 44 -5.41 12.44 2.36
C GLY A 44 -6.44 11.32 2.16
N ILE A 45 -6.33 10.58 1.05
CA ILE A 45 -7.21 9.46 0.70
C ILE A 45 -6.35 8.23 0.45
N ILE A 46 -6.57 7.18 1.24
CA ILE A 46 -5.98 5.86 1.06
C ILE A 46 -6.91 5.08 0.12
N HIS A 47 -6.36 4.61 -0.99
CA HIS A 47 -7.10 3.80 -1.96
C HIS A 47 -7.58 2.48 -1.35
N ALA A 48 -8.71 1.98 -1.82
CA ALA A 48 -9.22 0.69 -1.40
C ALA A 48 -8.45 -0.47 -2.05
N THR A 49 -8.47 -1.62 -1.40
CA THR A 49 -8.28 -2.91 -2.05
C THR A 49 -9.66 -3.43 -2.44
N ILE A 50 -10.04 -3.29 -3.72
CA ILE A 50 -11.37 -3.73 -4.20
C ILE A 50 -11.42 -5.26 -4.35
N ASN A 51 -12.64 -5.81 -4.42
CA ASN A 51 -12.93 -7.24 -4.52
C ASN A 51 -12.45 -8.06 -3.30
N TYR A 52 -12.26 -7.42 -2.15
CA TYR A 52 -11.89 -8.09 -0.91
C TYR A 52 -13.14 -8.51 -0.14
N GLU A 53 -13.71 -9.67 -0.51
CA GLU A 53 -14.96 -10.17 0.07
C GLU A 53 -14.74 -11.30 1.07
N VAL A 54 -13.75 -12.16 0.79
CA VAL A 54 -13.43 -13.33 1.60
C VAL A 54 -12.04 -13.13 2.22
N PRO A 55 -11.95 -12.80 3.52
CA PRO A 55 -10.66 -12.64 4.18
C PRO A 55 -9.94 -13.98 4.32
N ASP A 56 -8.62 -13.95 4.17
CA ASP A 56 -7.74 -15.08 4.42
C ASP A 56 -7.23 -14.99 5.88
N PRO A 57 -7.34 -16.05 6.70
CA PRO A 57 -6.87 -16.05 8.09
C PRO A 57 -5.38 -15.69 8.26
N ASP A 58 -4.53 -15.96 7.27
CA ASP A 58 -3.11 -15.61 7.29
C ASP A 58 -2.87 -14.14 6.89
N CYS A 59 -3.85 -13.54 6.20
CA CYS A 59 -3.90 -12.13 5.85
C CYS A 59 -4.86 -11.40 6.80
N ASP A 60 -4.39 -11.10 8.01
CA ASP A 60 -5.16 -10.54 9.14
C ASP A 60 -4.85 -9.05 9.44
N LEU A 61 -4.19 -8.35 8.52
CA LEU A 61 -3.90 -6.91 8.66
C LEU A 61 -5.04 -6.04 8.10
N ASP A 62 -4.93 -4.73 8.27
CA ASP A 62 -5.91 -3.78 7.72
C ASP A 62 -5.63 -3.49 6.23
N TYR A 63 -6.32 -4.21 5.33
CA TYR A 63 -6.14 -4.10 3.87
C TYR A 63 -6.99 -3.00 3.20
N VAL A 64 -7.66 -2.13 3.96
CA VAL A 64 -8.56 -1.07 3.47
C VAL A 64 -9.57 -1.65 2.44
N PRO A 65 -10.43 -2.59 2.85
CA PRO A 65 -11.23 -3.37 1.91
C PRO A 65 -12.37 -2.55 1.29
N ASN A 66 -12.49 -2.62 -0.04
CA ASN A 66 -13.59 -2.15 -0.90
C ASN A 66 -13.94 -0.65 -0.89
N VAL A 67 -13.66 0.08 0.19
CA VAL A 67 -14.00 1.50 0.35
C VAL A 67 -12.76 2.30 0.71
N ALA A 68 -12.51 3.36 -0.04
CA ALA A 68 -11.38 4.25 0.19
C ALA A 68 -11.53 4.94 1.56
N ARG A 69 -10.40 5.19 2.23
CA ARG A 69 -10.39 5.78 3.57
C ARG A 69 -9.75 7.16 3.56
N ARG A 70 -10.48 8.17 4.03
CA ARG A 70 -9.91 9.50 4.28
C ARG A 70 -9.09 9.48 5.57
N LYS A 71 -7.81 9.86 5.51
CA LYS A 71 -6.90 9.96 6.65
C LYS A 71 -5.75 10.90 6.27
N GLU A 72 -5.30 11.74 7.20
CA GLU A 72 -4.04 12.46 6.98
C GLU A 72 -2.88 11.46 6.98
N VAL A 73 -2.12 11.42 5.89
CA VAL A 73 -0.97 10.51 5.72
C VAL A 73 0.28 11.35 5.50
N LYS A 74 1.25 11.23 6.40
CA LYS A 74 2.52 11.97 6.34
C LYS A 74 3.64 11.19 5.68
N ALA A 75 3.57 9.86 5.70
CA ALA A 75 4.55 8.99 5.07
C ALA A 75 3.88 7.72 4.56
N VAL A 76 4.41 7.17 3.48
CA VAL A 76 3.96 5.94 2.84
C VAL A 76 5.16 5.10 2.43
N LEU A 77 4.98 3.79 2.43
CA LEU A 77 5.94 2.80 1.97
C LEU A 77 5.32 2.04 0.78
N SER A 78 5.97 2.09 -0.37
CA SER A 78 5.61 1.30 -1.56
C SER A 78 6.55 0.11 -1.71
N ASN A 79 6.00 -1.10 -1.79
CA ASN A 79 6.78 -2.35 -1.92
C ASN A 79 6.62 -2.93 -3.32
N SER A 80 7.74 -3.35 -3.92
CA SER A 80 7.78 -4.09 -5.18
C SER A 80 8.69 -5.31 -5.03
N PHE A 81 8.07 -6.50 -4.98
CA PHE A 81 8.76 -7.79 -4.88
C PHE A 81 8.50 -8.59 -6.17
N GLY A 82 9.46 -8.53 -7.08
CA GLY A 82 9.35 -9.08 -8.43
C GLY A 82 9.98 -10.46 -8.59
N PHE A 83 9.75 -11.06 -9.75
CA PHE A 83 10.36 -12.32 -10.14
C PHE A 83 11.90 -12.25 -10.14
N GLY A 84 12.55 -13.39 -9.88
CA GLY A 84 14.00 -13.47 -9.78
C GLY A 84 14.58 -12.90 -8.47
N GLY A 85 13.75 -12.68 -7.45
CA GLY A 85 14.18 -12.20 -6.13
C GLY A 85 14.50 -10.71 -6.08
N GLN A 86 13.99 -9.93 -7.03
CA GLN A 86 14.20 -8.48 -7.08
C GLN A 86 13.25 -7.77 -6.12
N ASN A 87 13.80 -7.23 -5.03
CA ASN A 87 13.02 -6.54 -4.01
C ASN A 87 13.43 -5.06 -3.96
N ALA A 88 12.46 -4.16 -4.13
CA ALA A 88 12.66 -2.72 -4.00
C ALA A 88 11.54 -2.12 -3.15
N CYS A 89 11.90 -1.15 -2.30
CA CYS A 89 10.97 -0.43 -1.44
C CYS A 89 11.26 1.07 -1.54
N LEU A 90 10.23 1.89 -1.66
CA LEU A 90 10.35 3.35 -1.69
C LEU A 90 9.53 3.96 -0.55
N VAL A 91 10.12 4.93 0.15
CA VAL A 91 9.44 5.71 1.18
C VAL A 91 9.24 7.13 0.67
N PHE A 92 8.02 7.61 0.72
CA PHE A 92 7.69 9.01 0.43
C PHE A 92 7.19 9.66 1.72
N LYS A 93 7.62 10.90 1.97
CA LYS A 93 7.14 11.72 3.09
C LYS A 93 6.57 13.03 2.54
N LYS A 94 5.53 13.54 3.20
CA LYS A 94 5.03 14.90 2.99
C LYS A 94 6.20 15.89 3.13
N PHE A 95 6.31 16.80 2.17
CA PHE A 95 7.28 17.88 2.23
C PHE A 95 6.91 18.84 3.38
N GLU A 96 7.91 19.16 4.20
CA GLU A 96 7.86 20.11 5.32
C GLU A 96 9.12 20.95 5.18
N GLU A 97 9.01 22.29 5.25
CA GLU A 97 10.15 23.23 5.18
C GLU A 97 11.06 23.13 6.41
#